data_AF-A0A3Q9WM17-F1
#
_entry.id   AF-A0A3Q9WM17-F1
#
_cell.length_a   1.000
_cell.length_b   1.000
_cell.length_c   1.000
_cell.angle_alpha   90.00
_cell.angle_beta   90.00
_cell.angle_gamma   90.00
#
_symmetry.space_group_name_H-M   'P 1'
#
loop_
_entity.id
_entity.type
_entity.pdbx_description
1 polymer ?
#
loop_
_entity_poly.entity_id
_entity_poly.type
_entity_poly.pdbx_seq_one_letter_code
_entity_poly.pdbx_strand_id
1 'polypeptide(L)'
;MSVKVLVVGPPPGLDAERNRRLADLSAAFGDVTTRRKHVFVDTFSPLLAHEQWRHDLAANGGGPGQAGYGLMAWLVLHRGWFQWLDVPAPE
;
A
#
# COMPACT_ATOMS: atom_id res chain seq x y z
N MET A 1 -2.92 20.57 19.03
CA MET A 1 -1.81 19.78 18.43
C MET A 1 -2.44 18.78 17.49
N SER A 2 -2.14 18.83 16.18
CA SER A 2 -2.68 17.85 15.22
C SER A 2 -1.69 16.71 15.04
N VAL A 3 -2.17 15.46 15.07
CA VAL A 3 -1.34 14.28 14.80
C VAL A 3 -1.15 14.17 13.28
N LYS A 4 0.10 14.02 12.80
CA LYS A 4 0.38 13.75 11.39
C LYS A 4 -0.12 12.35 11.03
N VAL A 5 -0.80 12.18 9.90
CA VAL A 5 -1.36 10.90 9.46
C VAL A 5 -0.66 10.39 8.22
N LEU A 6 -0.30 9.11 8.24
CA LEU A 6 0.12 8.29 7.11
C LEU A 6 -0.96 7.26 6.85
N VAL A 7 -1.47 7.19 5.62
CA VAL A 7 -2.46 6.19 5.21
C VAL A 7 -1.80 5.20 4.28
N VAL A 8 -1.89 3.91 4.61
CA VAL A 8 -1.45 2.83 3.73
C VAL A 8 -2.68 2.23 3.07
N GLY A 9 -2.73 2.26 1.75
CA GLY A 9 -3.82 1.69 0.96
C GLY A 9 -3.93 0.18 1.12
N PRO A 10 -5.10 -0.42 0.85
CA PRO A 10 -5.29 -1.85 0.93
C PRO A 10 -4.58 -2.57 -0.23
N PRO A 11 -3.82 -3.64 0.02
CA PRO A 11 -3.16 -4.39 -1.04
C PRO A 11 -4.15 -5.29 -1.79
N PRO A 12 -3.83 -5.71 -3.03
CA PRO A 12 -4.70 -6.53 -3.85
C PRO A 12 -4.75 -7.97 -3.32
N GLY A 13 -5.91 -8.61 -3.45
CA GLY A 13 -6.08 -10.04 -3.17
C GLY A 13 -5.91 -10.90 -4.43
N LEU A 14 -6.31 -12.16 -4.34
CA LEU A 14 -6.31 -13.10 -5.48
C LEU A 14 -7.58 -13.00 -6.34
N ASP A 15 -8.67 -12.46 -5.80
CA ASP A 15 -9.95 -12.35 -6.52
C ASP A 15 -10.00 -11.10 -7.40
N ALA A 16 -10.14 -11.31 -8.72
CA ALA A 16 -10.09 -10.24 -9.71
C ALA A 16 -11.27 -9.26 -9.60
N GLU A 17 -12.47 -9.75 -9.29
CA GLU A 17 -13.65 -8.90 -9.18
C GLU A 17 -13.58 -7.97 -7.96
N ARG A 18 -13.17 -8.51 -6.82
CA ARG A 18 -12.87 -7.74 -5.61
C ARG A 18 -11.75 -6.74 -5.86
N ASN A 19 -10.72 -7.13 -6.60
CA ASN A 19 -9.63 -6.20 -6.96
C ASN A 19 -10.13 -5.03 -7.82
N ARG A 20 -11.10 -5.22 -8.73
CA ARG A 20 -11.70 -4.08 -9.45
C ARG A 20 -12.34 -3.07 -8.51
N ARG A 21 -13.19 -3.53 -7.58
CA ARG A 21 -13.79 -2.64 -6.57
C ARG A 21 -12.74 -2.01 -5.64
N LEU A 22 -11.69 -2.75 -5.34
CA LEU A 22 -10.59 -2.28 -4.50
C LEU A 22 -9.76 -1.19 -5.19
N ALA A 23 -9.63 -1.23 -6.52
CA ALA A 23 -8.97 -0.19 -7.29
C ALA A 23 -9.68 1.16 -7.11
N ASP A 24 -11.01 1.18 -7.27
CA ASP A 24 -11.82 2.39 -7.07
C ASP A 24 -11.70 2.91 -5.63
N LEU A 25 -11.70 2.00 -4.65
CA LEU A 25 -11.52 2.36 -3.25
C LEU A 25 -10.12 2.93 -2.97
N SER A 26 -9.06 2.35 -3.54
CA SER A 26 -7.69 2.84 -3.40
C SER A 26 -7.54 4.25 -3.99
N ALA A 27 -8.12 4.50 -5.16
CA ALA A 27 -8.17 5.82 -5.77
C ALA A 27 -8.89 6.84 -4.86
N ALA A 28 -10.04 6.46 -4.30
CA ALA A 28 -10.78 7.31 -3.38
C ALA A 28 -9.99 7.64 -2.09
N PHE A 29 -9.20 6.69 -1.55
CA PHE A 29 -8.29 6.96 -0.44
C PHE A 29 -7.25 8.03 -0.82
N GLY A 30 -6.57 7.85 -1.96
CA GLY A 30 -5.57 8.79 -2.46
C GLY A 30 -6.12 10.21 -2.65
N ASP A 31 -7.34 10.33 -3.16
CA ASP A 31 -8.03 11.62 -3.31
C ASP A 31 -8.33 12.29 -1.96
N VAL A 32 -8.86 11.53 -1.00
CA VAL A 32 -9.20 12.02 0.33
C VAL A 32 -7.97 12.50 1.09
N THR A 33 -6.88 11.73 1.04
CA THR A 33 -5.62 12.07 1.70
C THR A 33 -4.96 13.28 1.06
N THR A 34 -4.95 13.38 -0.27
CA THR A 34 -4.36 14.51 -1.01
C THR A 34 -5.06 15.81 -0.63
N ARG A 35 -6.40 15.84 -0.63
CA ARG A 35 -7.19 17.03 -0.22
C ARG A 35 -6.91 17.49 1.21
N ARG A 36 -6.55 16.56 2.09
CA ARG A 36 -6.24 16.82 3.51
C ARG A 36 -4.76 17.04 3.77
N LYS A 37 -3.91 17.02 2.74
CA LYS A 37 -2.45 17.09 2.86
C LYS A 37 -1.88 15.98 3.77
N HIS A 38 -2.46 14.79 3.70
CA HIS A 38 -1.93 13.59 4.35
C HIS A 38 -1.16 12.73 3.34
N VAL A 39 -0.19 11.98 3.84
CA VAL A 39 0.62 11.08 3.00
C VAL A 39 -0.17 9.79 2.77
N PHE A 40 -0.21 9.32 1.53
CA PHE A 40 -0.84 8.07 1.14
C PHE A 40 0.16 7.18 0.41
N VAL A 41 0.30 5.94 0.88
CA VAL A 41 1.10 4.90 0.26
C VAL A 41 0.18 3.94 -0.47
N ASP A 42 0.22 3.98 -1.80
CA ASP A 42 -0.50 3.02 -2.63
C ASP A 42 0.22 1.67 -2.62
N THR A 43 -0.45 0.66 -2.06
CA THR A 43 0.00 -0.74 -2.12
C THR A 43 -0.75 -1.55 -3.18
N PHE A 44 -1.86 -1.03 -3.70
CA PHE A 44 -2.71 -1.75 -4.65
C PHE A 44 -2.05 -1.83 -6.02
N SER A 45 -1.80 -0.68 -6.66
CA SER A 45 -1.30 -0.63 -8.04
C SER A 45 0.03 -1.37 -8.23
N PRO A 46 1.06 -1.21 -7.37
CA PRO A 46 2.33 -1.91 -7.56
C PRO A 46 2.25 -3.42 -7.31
N LEU A 47 1.31 -3.89 -6.47
CA LEU A 47 1.22 -5.31 -6.10
C LEU A 47 0.25 -6.10 -6.98
N LEU A 48 -0.66 -5.45 -7.71
CA LEU A 48 -1.74 -6.12 -8.44
C LEU A 48 -1.24 -7.17 -9.44
N ALA A 49 -0.20 -6.82 -10.21
CA ALA A 49 0.42 -7.69 -11.19
C ALA A 49 1.75 -8.29 -10.69
N HIS A 50 2.12 -8.07 -9.42
CA HIS A 50 3.42 -8.50 -8.91
C HIS A 50 3.43 -10.01 -8.65
N GLU A 51 4.23 -10.76 -9.41
CA GLU A 51 4.24 -12.23 -9.37
C GLU A 51 4.58 -12.78 -7.98
N GLN A 52 5.64 -12.26 -7.36
CA GLN A 52 6.02 -12.67 -5.99
C GLN A 52 4.90 -12.44 -4.97
N TRP A 53 4.18 -11.31 -5.06
CA TRP A 53 3.04 -11.04 -4.19
C TRP A 53 1.93 -12.07 -4.38
N ARG A 54 1.55 -12.32 -5.65
CA ARG A 54 0.48 -13.27 -5.98
C ARG A 54 0.82 -14.71 -5.55
N HIS A 55 2.04 -15.15 -5.79
CA HIS A 55 2.50 -16.47 -5.35
C HIS A 55 2.49 -16.60 -3.83
N ASP A 56 2.96 -15.57 -3.12
CA ASP A 56 2.99 -15.56 -1.66
C ASP A 56 1.56 -15.58 -1.08
N LEU A 57 0.62 -14.81 -1.64
CA LEU A 57 -0.79 -14.90 -1.24
C LEU A 57 -1.38 -16.30 -1.45
N ALA A 58 -1.11 -16.92 -2.60
CA ALA A 58 -1.62 -18.25 -2.91
C ALA A 58 -1.06 -19.33 -1.95
N ALA A 59 0.20 -19.18 -1.54
CA ALA A 59 0.85 -20.09 -0.59
C ALA A 59 0.37 -19.91 0.86
N ASN A 60 -0.19 -18.75 1.21
CA ASN A 60 -0.54 -18.37 2.60
C ASN A 60 -2.06 -18.17 2.80
N GLY A 61 -2.89 -18.95 2.08
CA GLY A 61 -4.35 -18.93 2.27
C GLY A 61 -5.03 -17.60 1.91
N GLY A 62 -4.42 -16.82 1.01
CA GLY A 62 -4.93 -15.53 0.55
C GLY A 62 -4.45 -14.32 1.35
N GLY A 63 -3.66 -14.51 2.41
CA GLY A 63 -2.98 -13.45 3.16
C GLY A 63 -1.50 -13.32 2.77
N PRO A 64 -0.86 -12.17 3.03
CA PRO A 64 0.59 -12.03 2.81
C PRO A 64 1.37 -12.91 3.79
N GLY A 65 2.35 -13.64 3.26
CA GLY A 65 3.42 -14.28 4.01
C GLY A 65 4.64 -13.36 4.13
N GLN A 66 5.81 -13.96 4.39
CA GLN A 66 7.03 -13.19 4.65
C GLN A 66 7.42 -12.29 3.47
N ALA A 67 7.38 -12.82 2.24
CA ALA A 67 7.76 -12.05 1.06
C ALA A 67 6.76 -10.91 0.81
N GLY A 68 5.46 -11.17 0.98
CA GLY A 68 4.40 -10.17 0.83
C GLY A 68 4.53 -9.04 1.84
N TYR A 69 4.77 -9.34 3.12
CA TYR A 69 5.05 -8.32 4.13
C TYR A 69 6.32 -7.52 3.81
N GLY A 70 7.36 -8.17 3.28
CA GLY A 70 8.57 -7.49 2.81
C GLY A 70 8.28 -6.47 1.72
N LEU A 71 7.45 -6.82 0.73
CA LEU A 71 7.04 -5.91 -0.35
C LEU A 71 6.21 -4.72 0.18
N MET A 72 5.27 -4.99 1.10
CA MET A 72 4.48 -3.92 1.73
C MET A 72 5.36 -2.97 2.55
N ALA A 73 6.27 -3.50 3.37
CA ALA A 73 7.21 -2.71 4.14
C ALA A 73 8.11 -1.86 3.24
N TRP A 74 8.61 -2.44 2.14
CA TRP A 74 9.40 -1.71 1.14
C TRP A 74 8.63 -0.53 0.55
N LEU A 75 7.36 -0.72 0.17
CA LEU A 75 6.51 0.37 -0.36
C LEU A 75 6.32 1.49 0.66
N VAL A 76 6.04 1.15 1.93
CA VAL A 76 5.85 2.15 2.99
C VAL A 76 7.12 2.96 3.22
N LEU A 77 8.26 2.28 3.34
CA LEU A 77 9.56 2.93 3.57
C LEU A 77 9.95 3.85 2.41
N HIS A 78 9.77 3.41 1.17
CA HIS A 78 10.27 4.13 -0.01
C HIS A 78 9.27 5.13 -0.62
N ARG A 79 7.98 5.11 -0.22
CA ARG A 79 6.94 5.96 -0.84
C ARG A 79 6.15 6.84 0.11
N GLY A 80 6.50 6.92 1.39
CA GLY A 80 5.79 7.84 2.29
C GLY A 80 6.35 7.97 3.70
N TRP A 81 7.10 7.00 4.20
CA TRP A 81 7.61 7.00 5.58
C TRP A 81 8.43 8.24 5.92
N PHE A 82 9.47 8.55 5.16
CA PHE A 82 10.35 9.68 5.41
C PHE A 82 9.64 11.03 5.21
N GLN A 83 8.77 11.13 4.20
CA GLN A 83 7.94 12.32 3.97
C GLN A 83 6.98 12.58 5.14
N TRP A 84 6.35 11.54 5.70
CA TRP A 84 5.45 11.68 6.83
C TRP A 84 6.17 12.11 8.11
N LEU A 85 7.35 11.53 8.36
CA LEU A 85 8.22 11.90 9.48
C LEU A 85 8.90 13.26 9.30
N ASP A 86 8.92 13.80 8.09
CA ASP A 86 9.61 15.07 7.74
C ASP A 86 11.11 14.99 8.01
N VAL A 87 11.71 13.88 7.55
CA VAL A 87 13.14 13.60 7.65
C VAL A 87 13.68 13.20 6.27
N PRO A 88 14.99 13.39 6.00
CA PRO A 88 15.60 12.91 4.77
C PRO A 88 15.51 11.38 4.66
N ALA A 89 15.29 10.88 3.44
CA ALA A 89 15.47 9.46 3.16
C ALA A 89 16.99 9.12 3.23
N PRO A 90 17.35 7.92 3.72
CA PRO A 90 18.73 7.44 3.68
C PRO A 90 19.21 7.33 2.22
N GLU A 91 20.49 7.61 2.00
CA GLU A 91 21.19 7.43 0.71
C GLU A 91 21.31 5.96 0.31
#